data_AF-A0A366ZV07-F1
#
_entry.id   AF-A0A366ZV07-F1
#
_cell.length_a   1.000
_cell.length_b   1.000
_cell.length_c   1.000
_cell.angle_alpha   90.00
_cell.angle_beta   90.00
_cell.angle_gamma   90.00
#
_symmetry.space_group_name_H-M   'P 1'
#
loop_
_entity.id
_entity.type
_entity.pdbx_description
1 polymer ?
#
loop_
_entity_poly.entity_id
_entity_poly.type
_entity_poly.pdbx_seq_one_letter_code
_entity_poly.pdbx_strand_id
1 'polypeptide(L)'
;MGIDRAVLFRLATSERFERAVRTLPGGEAGTWRAARRYVAGRTRDEALATTAEVLHRGHGASVDLFGELVRTPEVGDRVVDDYRRLAAALPPPPSDTWLSVDLTHLALDVDPVGTADRLAAIAAALPAERRVQVGAEDAGRTDAVLGCVLAVADRGLAGRLGATVQANLERSPGDVDALAGTGVHVRLVKGAYLDPTGTHPHGEPTDVAYLHLAARLARSGVPWSAATHDRRLQEALLLQHGPVPVEQLLGVRPAVLDELARRGIPTRVYVPYGPDWFRYWMRRVAESRGA
;
A
#
# COMPACT_ATOMS: atom_id res chain seq x y z
N MET A 1 10.46 -8.39 28.42
CA MET A 1 9.30 -9.09 27.83
C MET A 1 8.63 -8.14 26.85
N GLY A 2 8.85 -8.33 25.55
CA GLY A 2 8.13 -7.57 24.53
C GLY A 2 6.69 -8.07 24.40
N ILE A 3 5.74 -7.19 24.14
CA ILE A 3 4.38 -7.57 23.77
C ILE A 3 4.47 -8.29 22.41
N ASP A 4 3.87 -9.48 22.33
CA ASP A 4 3.80 -10.33 21.14
C ASP A 4 3.20 -9.56 19.92
N ARG A 5 3.75 -9.78 18.71
CA ARG A 5 3.28 -9.17 17.46
C ARG A 5 1.79 -9.43 17.21
N ALA A 6 1.30 -10.64 17.49
CA ALA A 6 -0.11 -10.99 17.35
C ALA A 6 -0.99 -10.23 18.36
N VAL A 7 -0.49 -9.94 19.56
CA VAL A 7 -1.18 -9.09 20.53
C VAL A 7 -1.26 -7.65 20.02
N LEU A 8 -0.17 -7.10 19.49
CA LEU A 8 -0.15 -5.74 18.92
C LEU A 8 -1.09 -5.62 17.70
N PHE A 9 -1.12 -6.62 16.82
CA PHE A 9 -2.05 -6.67 15.69
C PHE A 9 -3.51 -6.68 16.15
N ARG A 10 -3.85 -7.46 17.17
CA ARG A 10 -5.22 -7.47 17.76
C ARG A 10 -5.58 -6.14 18.41
N LEU A 11 -4.62 -5.47 19.04
CA LEU A 11 -4.85 -4.13 19.60
C LEU A 11 -5.04 -3.09 18.50
N ALA A 12 -4.31 -3.21 17.39
CA ALA A 12 -4.42 -2.31 16.23
C ALA A 12 -5.81 -2.36 15.58
N THR A 13 -6.50 -3.49 15.64
CA THR A 13 -7.85 -3.67 15.08
C THR A 13 -8.98 -3.48 16.09
N SER A 14 -8.69 -3.06 17.33
CA SER A 14 -9.69 -2.93 18.40
C SER A 14 -10.21 -1.49 18.57
N GLU A 15 -11.44 -1.25 18.13
CA GLU A 15 -12.15 0.03 18.34
C GLU A 15 -12.31 0.41 19.82
N ARG A 16 -12.38 -0.59 20.71
CA ARG A 16 -12.49 -0.36 22.16
C ARG A 16 -11.18 0.16 22.74
N PHE A 17 -10.06 -0.41 22.29
CA PHE A 17 -8.73 0.00 22.72
C PHE A 17 -8.41 1.41 22.21
N GLU A 18 -8.68 1.69 20.93
CA GLU A 18 -8.52 3.02 20.38
C GLU A 18 -9.31 4.06 21.18
N ARG A 19 -10.62 3.82 21.41
CA ARG A 19 -11.44 4.75 22.20
C ARG A 19 -10.86 4.99 23.58
N ALA A 20 -10.45 3.94 24.29
CA ALA A 20 -9.86 4.07 25.62
C ALA A 20 -8.58 4.92 25.60
N VAL A 21 -7.70 4.72 24.62
CA VAL A 21 -6.45 5.51 24.50
C VAL A 21 -6.74 6.98 24.18
N ARG A 22 -7.72 7.25 23.31
CA ARG A 22 -8.06 8.61 22.88
C ARG A 22 -8.79 9.41 23.95
N THR A 23 -9.56 8.77 24.83
CA THR A 23 -10.31 9.46 25.90
C THR A 23 -9.48 9.75 27.15
N LEU A 24 -8.29 9.15 27.30
CA LEU A 24 -7.37 9.48 28.39
C LEU A 24 -6.84 10.91 28.26
N PRO A 25 -6.69 11.67 29.38
CA PRO A 25 -6.13 13.01 29.34
C PRO A 25 -4.75 13.04 28.66
N GLY A 26 -4.64 13.78 27.54
CA GLY A 26 -3.42 13.86 26.74
C GLY A 26 -3.07 12.61 25.92
N GLY A 27 -3.90 11.56 25.95
CA GLY A 27 -3.69 10.31 25.24
C GLY A 27 -3.67 10.48 23.73
N GLU A 28 -4.69 11.13 23.17
CA GLU A 28 -4.75 11.42 21.72
C GLU A 28 -3.60 12.32 21.25
N ALA A 29 -3.27 13.38 22.01
CA ALA A 29 -2.17 14.27 21.66
C ALA A 29 -0.81 13.55 21.73
N GLY A 30 -0.62 12.66 22.71
CA GLY A 30 0.57 11.84 22.86
C GLY A 30 0.76 10.84 21.72
N THR A 31 -0.31 10.10 21.38
CA THR A 31 -0.27 9.11 20.30
C THR A 31 -0.13 9.79 18.94
N TRP A 32 -0.80 10.91 18.71
CA TRP A 32 -0.62 11.70 17.48
C TRP A 32 0.83 12.17 17.31
N ARG A 33 1.49 12.64 18.38
CA ARG A 33 2.92 13.04 18.32
C ARG A 33 3.83 11.88 17.89
N ALA A 34 3.51 10.65 18.28
CA ALA A 34 4.25 9.46 17.86
C ALA A 34 3.88 9.00 16.44
N ALA A 35 2.62 9.16 16.04
CA ALA A 35 2.09 8.73 14.75
C ALA A 35 2.45 9.66 13.60
N ARG A 36 2.50 10.98 13.82
CA ARG A 36 2.68 12.02 12.78
C ARG A 36 3.97 11.91 11.95
N ARG A 37 4.92 11.06 12.37
CA ARG A 37 6.10 10.73 11.58
C ARG A 37 5.77 9.77 10.42
N TYR A 38 4.76 8.93 10.61
CA TYR A 38 4.38 7.84 9.71
C TYR A 38 3.05 8.07 8.99
N VAL A 39 2.29 9.09 9.40
CA VAL A 39 1.00 9.48 8.82
C VAL A 39 1.06 10.96 8.42
N ALA A 40 0.65 11.25 7.20
CA ALA A 40 0.74 12.56 6.57
C ALA A 40 -0.23 13.60 7.16
N GLY A 41 -1.27 13.14 7.85
CA GLY A 41 -2.29 14.01 8.41
C GLY A 41 -3.57 13.26 8.73
N ARG A 42 -4.51 14.01 9.30
CA ARG A 42 -5.90 13.56 9.53
C ARG A 42 -6.82 14.03 8.41
N THR A 43 -6.37 15.00 7.62
CA THR A 43 -7.13 15.65 6.56
C THR A 43 -6.42 15.51 5.21
N ARG A 44 -7.18 15.66 4.13
CA ARG A 44 -6.64 15.66 2.76
C ARG A 44 -5.60 16.76 2.56
N ASP A 45 -5.83 17.95 3.10
CA ASP A 45 -4.95 19.09 2.85
C ASP A 45 -3.57 18.90 3.52
N GLU A 46 -3.53 18.32 4.72
CA GLU A 46 -2.28 17.89 5.37
C GLU A 46 -1.55 16.81 4.54
N ALA A 47 -2.30 15.88 3.94
CA ALA A 47 -1.74 14.84 3.07
C ALA A 47 -1.15 15.43 1.77
N LEU A 48 -1.82 16.41 1.18
CA LEU A 48 -1.35 17.12 -0.01
C LEU A 48 -0.10 17.96 0.29
N ALA A 49 -0.02 18.61 1.46
CA ALA A 49 1.18 19.30 1.91
C ALA A 49 2.38 18.33 2.04
N THR A 50 2.17 17.20 2.72
CA THR A 50 3.19 16.15 2.83
C THR A 50 3.58 15.59 1.46
N THR A 51 2.62 15.41 0.56
CA THR A 51 2.86 14.95 -0.82
C THR A 51 3.73 15.95 -1.59
N ALA A 52 3.49 17.25 -1.43
CA ALA A 52 4.32 18.28 -2.05
C ALA A 52 5.77 18.24 -1.53
N GLU A 53 5.97 18.02 -0.23
CA GLU A 53 7.31 17.83 0.36
C GLU A 53 8.03 16.59 -0.19
N VAL A 54 7.31 15.47 -0.32
CA VAL A 54 7.82 14.22 -0.91
C VAL A 54 8.27 14.45 -2.36
N LEU A 55 7.44 15.12 -3.15
CA LEU A 55 7.75 15.46 -4.55
C LEU A 55 8.94 16.43 -4.66
N HIS A 56 9.00 17.44 -3.78
CA HIS A 56 10.10 18.40 -3.75
C HIS A 56 11.45 17.74 -3.48
N ARG A 57 11.46 16.64 -2.71
CA ARG A 57 12.65 15.82 -2.44
C ARG A 57 13.04 14.89 -3.60
N GLY A 58 12.26 14.87 -4.68
CA GLY A 58 12.53 14.06 -5.87
C GLY A 58 11.96 12.63 -5.82
N HIS A 59 11.03 12.35 -4.89
CA HIS A 59 10.33 11.07 -4.83
C HIS A 59 8.93 11.18 -5.43
N GLY A 60 8.44 10.11 -6.04
CA GLY A 60 7.01 9.94 -6.28
C GLY A 60 6.24 9.75 -4.98
N ALA A 61 4.92 9.91 -5.02
CA ALA A 61 4.02 9.65 -3.90
C ALA A 61 2.92 8.64 -4.27
N SER A 62 2.45 7.88 -3.29
CA SER A 62 1.26 7.02 -3.35
C SER A 62 0.36 7.43 -2.19
N VAL A 63 -0.65 8.26 -2.44
CA VAL A 63 -1.48 8.86 -1.40
C VAL A 63 -2.66 7.94 -1.08
N ASP A 64 -2.86 7.65 0.20
CA ASP A 64 -3.89 6.73 0.67
C ASP A 64 -4.80 7.42 1.69
N LEU A 65 -6.09 7.51 1.36
CA LEU A 65 -7.11 7.76 2.38
C LEU A 65 -7.31 6.46 3.14
N PHE A 66 -6.52 6.31 4.21
CA PHE A 66 -6.43 5.07 4.94
C PHE A 66 -7.77 4.77 5.61
N GLY A 67 -8.30 3.60 5.31
CA GLY A 67 -9.55 3.04 5.82
C GLY A 67 -9.71 1.63 5.30
N GLU A 68 -10.43 0.78 6.03
CA GLU A 68 -10.60 -0.65 5.71
C GLU A 68 -11.87 -1.20 6.35
N LEU A 69 -12.33 -2.35 5.86
CA LEU A 69 -13.46 -3.11 6.44
C LEU A 69 -14.78 -2.33 6.46
N VAL A 70 -15.09 -1.64 5.37
CA VAL A 70 -16.39 -1.00 5.19
C VAL A 70 -17.49 -2.06 5.17
N ARG A 71 -18.51 -1.84 6.01
CA ARG A 71 -19.57 -2.83 6.29
C ARG A 71 -20.84 -2.66 5.45
N THR A 72 -20.94 -1.60 4.65
CA THR A 72 -22.14 -1.29 3.88
C THR A 72 -21.77 -0.66 2.52
N PRO A 73 -22.43 -1.04 1.41
CA PRO A 73 -22.18 -0.46 0.09
C PRO A 73 -22.24 1.07 0.05
N GLU A 74 -23.16 1.68 0.80
CA GLU A 74 -23.38 3.14 0.85
C GLU A 74 -22.21 3.90 1.48
N VAL A 75 -21.42 3.24 2.34
CA VAL A 75 -20.17 3.80 2.84
C VAL A 75 -19.10 3.70 1.74
N GLY A 76 -19.04 2.58 1.01
CA GLY A 76 -18.14 2.41 -0.12
C GLY A 76 -18.34 3.48 -1.21
N ASP A 77 -19.60 3.84 -1.51
CA ASP A 77 -19.92 4.91 -2.47
C ASP A 77 -19.40 6.27 -2.01
N ARG A 78 -19.53 6.58 -0.71
CA ARG A 78 -18.98 7.82 -0.13
C ARG A 78 -17.45 7.85 -0.20
N VAL A 79 -16.80 6.70 0.01
CA VAL A 79 -15.35 6.57 -0.11
C VAL A 79 -14.90 6.82 -1.56
N VAL A 80 -15.64 6.35 -2.57
CA VAL A 80 -15.36 6.69 -3.98
C VAL A 80 -15.39 8.19 -4.21
N ASP A 81 -16.38 8.89 -3.66
CA ASP A 81 -16.47 10.35 -3.79
C ASP A 81 -15.29 11.06 -3.11
N ASP A 82 -14.82 10.55 -1.97
CA ASP A 82 -13.61 11.05 -1.31
C ASP A 82 -12.36 10.84 -2.18
N TYR A 83 -12.19 9.66 -2.78
CA TYR A 83 -11.09 9.37 -3.69
C TYR A 83 -11.14 10.21 -4.98
N ARG A 84 -12.34 10.50 -5.52
CA ARG A 84 -12.51 11.41 -6.65
C ARG A 84 -12.12 12.84 -6.30
N ARG A 85 -12.53 13.32 -5.11
CA ARG A 85 -12.10 14.62 -4.58
C ARG A 85 -10.60 14.68 -4.32
N LEU A 86 -9.99 13.57 -3.90
CA LEU A 86 -8.54 13.47 -3.74
C LEU A 86 -7.85 13.50 -5.11
N ALA A 87 -8.31 12.70 -6.08
CA ALA A 87 -7.79 12.65 -7.45
C ALA A 87 -7.75 14.04 -8.10
N ALA A 88 -8.82 14.82 -7.95
CA ALA A 88 -8.93 16.18 -8.47
C ALA A 88 -8.01 17.19 -7.76
N ALA A 89 -7.60 16.90 -6.52
CA ALA A 89 -6.76 17.78 -5.70
C ALA A 89 -5.27 17.40 -5.74
N LEU A 90 -4.91 16.25 -6.34
CA LEU A 90 -3.52 15.88 -6.54
C LEU A 90 -2.78 16.97 -7.34
N PRO A 91 -1.47 17.20 -7.10
CA PRO A 91 -0.66 18.09 -7.92
C PRO A 91 -0.83 17.73 -9.41
N PRO A 92 -0.74 18.65 -10.38
CA PRO A 92 -0.94 18.31 -11.80
C PRO A 92 0.25 17.52 -12.39
N PRO A 93 0.05 16.77 -13.49
CA PRO A 93 1.16 16.21 -14.26
C PRO A 93 2.19 17.29 -14.64
N PRO A 94 3.50 16.96 -14.73
CA PRO A 94 4.08 15.62 -14.72
C PRO A 94 4.37 15.07 -13.30
N SER A 95 3.69 15.52 -12.24
CA SER A 95 3.92 14.98 -10.90
C SER A 95 3.67 13.47 -10.82
N ASP A 96 4.61 12.75 -10.22
CA ASP A 96 4.54 11.30 -10.04
C ASP A 96 3.73 10.96 -8.78
N THR A 97 2.41 11.10 -8.86
CA THR A 97 1.49 10.92 -7.74
C THR A 97 0.43 9.88 -8.07
N TRP A 98 0.41 8.79 -7.29
CA TRP A 98 -0.58 7.72 -7.39
C TRP A 98 -1.57 7.80 -6.24
N LEU A 99 -2.67 7.09 -6.39
CA LEU A 99 -3.56 6.75 -5.29
C LEU A 99 -3.21 5.35 -4.79
N SER A 100 -3.41 5.09 -3.51
CA SER A 100 -3.44 3.73 -2.94
C SER A 100 -4.77 3.49 -2.25
N VAL A 101 -5.25 2.25 -2.29
CA VAL A 101 -6.53 1.86 -1.68
C VAL A 101 -6.52 0.36 -1.35
N ASP A 102 -7.10 -0.01 -0.22
CA ASP A 102 -7.47 -1.39 0.10
C ASP A 102 -8.93 -1.62 -0.29
N LEU A 103 -9.26 -2.75 -0.92
CA LEU A 103 -10.60 -2.93 -1.50
C LEU A 103 -11.67 -3.15 -0.45
N THR A 104 -11.33 -3.60 0.75
CA THR A 104 -12.30 -3.57 1.86
C THR A 104 -12.73 -2.15 2.25
N HIS A 105 -11.97 -1.11 1.90
CA HIS A 105 -12.44 0.28 2.01
C HIS A 105 -13.54 0.61 0.99
N LEU A 106 -13.57 -0.13 -0.12
CA LEU A 106 -14.57 -0.03 -1.19
C LEU A 106 -15.68 -1.09 -1.07
N ALA A 107 -15.84 -1.67 0.13
CA ALA A 107 -16.88 -2.64 0.47
C ALA A 107 -16.71 -4.05 -0.14
N LEU A 108 -15.48 -4.50 -0.39
CA LEU A 108 -15.19 -5.83 -0.96
C LEU A 108 -15.91 -6.99 -0.26
N ASP A 109 -15.91 -7.00 1.07
CA ASP A 109 -16.47 -8.11 1.86
C ASP A 109 -18.00 -8.23 1.76
N VAL A 110 -18.69 -7.15 1.40
CA VAL A 110 -20.17 -7.10 1.37
C VAL A 110 -20.74 -6.98 -0.03
N ASP A 111 -19.98 -6.41 -0.97
CA ASP A 111 -20.40 -6.20 -2.36
C ASP A 111 -19.20 -6.29 -3.33
N PRO A 112 -18.69 -7.50 -3.63
CA PRO A 112 -17.54 -7.69 -4.50
C PRO A 112 -17.75 -7.14 -5.92
N VAL A 113 -18.96 -7.29 -6.47
CA VAL A 113 -19.27 -6.82 -7.83
C VAL A 113 -19.29 -5.29 -7.86
N GLY A 114 -20.00 -4.63 -6.94
CA GLY A 114 -19.99 -3.18 -6.87
C GLY A 114 -18.62 -2.61 -6.48
N THR A 115 -17.78 -3.37 -5.77
CA THR A 115 -16.38 -2.98 -5.50
C THR A 115 -15.58 -2.78 -6.78
N ALA A 116 -15.77 -3.63 -7.80
CA ALA A 116 -15.12 -3.44 -9.10
C ALA A 116 -15.60 -2.17 -9.80
N ASP A 117 -16.89 -1.85 -9.72
CA ASP A 117 -17.45 -0.61 -10.26
C ASP A 117 -16.89 0.63 -9.54
N ARG A 118 -16.75 0.55 -8.22
CA ARG A 118 -16.15 1.59 -7.37
C ARG A 118 -14.67 1.81 -7.71
N LEU A 119 -13.89 0.74 -7.85
CA LEU A 119 -12.48 0.84 -8.26
C LEU A 119 -12.35 1.44 -9.66
N ALA A 120 -13.17 0.98 -10.63
CA ALA A 120 -13.20 1.53 -11.99
C ALA A 120 -13.54 3.03 -11.98
N ALA A 121 -14.49 3.45 -11.14
CA ALA A 121 -14.89 4.85 -10.99
C ALA A 121 -13.78 5.75 -10.44
N ILE A 122 -12.91 5.24 -9.56
CA ILE A 122 -11.73 5.97 -9.07
C ILE A 122 -10.64 6.00 -10.15
N ALA A 123 -10.34 4.85 -10.76
CA ALA A 123 -9.33 4.76 -11.81
C ALA A 123 -9.66 5.65 -13.02
N ALA A 124 -10.92 5.70 -13.45
CA ALA A 124 -11.36 6.56 -14.55
C ALA A 124 -11.27 8.07 -14.24
N ALA A 125 -11.27 8.47 -12.97
CA ALA A 125 -11.09 9.86 -12.56
C ALA A 125 -9.62 10.33 -12.62
N LEU A 126 -8.67 9.40 -12.79
CA LEU A 126 -7.26 9.72 -12.92
C LEU A 126 -6.84 9.95 -14.38
N PRO A 127 -5.90 10.89 -14.64
CA PRO A 127 -5.25 11.01 -15.94
C PRO A 127 -4.49 9.72 -16.29
N ALA A 128 -4.18 9.52 -17.57
CA ALA A 128 -3.65 8.25 -18.09
C ALA A 128 -2.29 7.86 -17.48
N GLU A 129 -1.51 8.84 -17.02
CA GLU A 129 -0.18 8.67 -16.44
C GLU A 129 -0.21 8.24 -14.97
N ARG A 130 -1.40 8.25 -14.34
CA ARG A 130 -1.60 7.91 -12.93
C ARG A 130 -2.28 6.58 -12.77
N ARG A 131 -2.10 6.02 -11.57
CA ARG A 131 -2.74 4.77 -11.21
C ARG A 131 -3.31 4.78 -9.81
N VAL A 132 -4.26 3.89 -9.61
CA VAL A 132 -4.73 3.42 -8.31
C VAL A 132 -4.00 2.12 -8.01
N GLN A 133 -3.10 2.17 -7.04
CA GLN A 133 -2.37 1.00 -6.56
C GLN A 133 -3.19 0.31 -5.48
N VAL A 134 -3.80 -0.81 -5.83
CA VAL A 134 -4.58 -1.66 -4.93
C VAL A 134 -3.63 -2.38 -3.98
N GLY A 135 -3.86 -2.22 -2.67
CA GLY A 135 -3.11 -2.87 -1.62
C GLY A 135 -3.45 -4.36 -1.53
N ALA A 136 -2.53 -5.11 -0.95
CA ALA A 136 -2.77 -6.52 -0.64
C ALA A 136 -3.31 -6.62 0.78
N GLU A 137 -4.35 -7.42 0.96
CA GLU A 137 -4.99 -7.69 2.26
C GLU A 137 -4.61 -9.10 2.76
N ASP A 138 -5.29 -9.65 3.76
CA ASP A 138 -4.99 -11.02 4.22
C ASP A 138 -5.26 -12.08 3.13
N ALA A 139 -4.68 -13.27 3.31
CA ALA A 139 -4.73 -14.34 2.32
C ALA A 139 -6.16 -14.77 1.96
N GLY A 140 -7.13 -14.58 2.87
CA GLY A 140 -8.54 -14.90 2.62
C GLY A 140 -9.21 -13.99 1.59
N ARG A 141 -8.63 -12.80 1.33
CA ARG A 141 -9.15 -11.83 0.35
C ARG A 141 -8.36 -11.81 -0.96
N THR A 142 -7.23 -12.50 -1.05
CA THR A 142 -6.33 -12.41 -2.22
C THR A 142 -7.05 -12.72 -3.54
N ASP A 143 -7.90 -13.76 -3.60
CA ASP A 143 -8.65 -14.08 -4.82
C ASP A 143 -9.65 -12.99 -5.20
N ALA A 144 -10.39 -12.47 -4.23
CA ALA A 144 -11.37 -11.42 -4.46
C ALA A 144 -10.71 -10.10 -4.89
N VAL A 145 -9.56 -9.77 -4.29
CA VAL A 145 -8.76 -8.59 -4.67
C VAL A 145 -8.21 -8.73 -6.09
N LEU A 146 -7.55 -9.85 -6.39
CA LEU A 146 -6.98 -10.09 -7.72
C LEU A 146 -8.08 -10.13 -8.79
N GLY A 147 -9.18 -10.82 -8.54
CA GLY A 147 -10.33 -10.88 -9.45
C GLY A 147 -10.92 -9.50 -9.74
N CYS A 148 -11.04 -8.64 -8.72
CA CYS A 148 -11.49 -7.27 -8.89
C CYS A 148 -10.53 -6.45 -9.77
N VAL A 149 -9.22 -6.53 -9.53
CA VAL A 149 -8.21 -5.83 -10.35
C VAL A 149 -8.27 -6.28 -11.81
N LEU A 150 -8.32 -7.59 -12.07
CA LEU A 150 -8.40 -8.13 -13.42
C LEU A 150 -9.71 -7.71 -14.11
N ALA A 151 -10.84 -7.78 -13.40
CA ALA A 151 -12.13 -7.35 -13.95
C ALA A 151 -12.17 -5.87 -14.32
N VAL A 152 -11.45 -5.00 -13.60
CA VAL A 152 -11.32 -3.57 -13.96
C VAL A 152 -10.29 -3.37 -15.07
N ALA A 153 -9.21 -4.15 -15.10
CA ALA A 153 -8.23 -4.14 -16.18
C ALA A 153 -8.88 -4.48 -17.55
N ASP A 154 -9.74 -5.49 -17.59
CA ASP A 154 -10.50 -5.93 -18.78
C ASP A 154 -11.47 -4.87 -19.32
N ARG A 155 -11.82 -3.87 -18.50
CA ARG A 155 -12.61 -2.70 -18.92
C ARG A 155 -11.76 -1.62 -19.63
N GLY A 156 -10.50 -1.92 -19.96
CA GLY A 156 -9.58 -0.99 -20.61
C GLY A 156 -8.89 -0.01 -19.65
N LEU A 157 -8.91 -0.29 -18.34
CA LEU A 157 -8.32 0.58 -17.32
C LEU A 157 -6.97 0.07 -16.77
N ALA A 158 -6.41 -1.00 -17.34
CA ALA A 158 -5.18 -1.64 -16.85
C ALA A 158 -4.01 -0.67 -16.60
N GLY A 159 -3.77 0.28 -17.52
CA GLY A 159 -2.71 1.28 -17.39
C GLY A 159 -2.87 2.24 -16.20
N ARG A 160 -4.08 2.33 -15.63
CA ARG A 160 -4.40 3.13 -14.44
C ARG A 160 -4.53 2.29 -13.17
N LEU A 161 -4.12 1.03 -13.21
CA LEU A 161 -4.15 0.14 -12.05
C LEU A 161 -2.75 -0.28 -11.63
N GLY A 162 -2.63 -0.57 -10.35
CA GLY A 162 -1.56 -1.39 -9.80
C GLY A 162 -2.13 -2.47 -8.89
N ALA A 163 -1.56 -3.67 -8.94
CA ALA A 163 -1.82 -4.76 -8.02
C ALA A 163 -0.64 -4.92 -7.06
N THR A 164 -0.90 -5.32 -5.81
CA THR A 164 0.17 -5.64 -4.85
C THR A 164 0.29 -7.15 -4.70
N VAL A 165 1.49 -7.70 -4.91
CA VAL A 165 1.79 -9.13 -4.74
C VAL A 165 2.66 -9.34 -3.51
N GLN A 166 2.27 -10.29 -2.67
CA GLN A 166 2.92 -10.59 -1.40
C GLN A 166 3.89 -11.77 -1.53
N ALA A 167 5.17 -11.56 -1.30
CA ALA A 167 6.17 -12.60 -1.46
C ALA A 167 6.06 -13.74 -0.45
N ASN A 168 5.43 -13.51 0.70
CA ASN A 168 5.24 -14.56 1.68
C ASN A 168 4.18 -15.58 1.25
N LEU A 169 3.26 -15.30 0.32
CA LEU A 169 2.23 -16.28 -0.06
C LEU A 169 2.77 -17.29 -1.08
N GLU A 170 2.57 -18.58 -0.84
CA GLU A 170 3.03 -19.67 -1.73
C GLU A 170 2.37 -19.61 -3.12
N ARG A 171 1.17 -19.04 -3.20
CA ARG A 171 0.40 -18.83 -4.45
C ARG A 171 0.94 -17.72 -5.35
N SER A 172 1.73 -16.79 -4.82
CA SER A 172 2.15 -15.57 -5.52
C SER A 172 2.82 -15.77 -6.88
N PRO A 173 3.57 -16.87 -7.16
CA PRO A 173 4.06 -17.13 -8.50
C PRO A 173 2.95 -17.20 -9.56
N GLY A 174 1.79 -17.79 -9.22
CA GLY A 174 0.62 -17.85 -10.10
C GLY A 174 -0.09 -16.50 -10.24
N ASP A 175 -0.14 -15.70 -9.18
CA ASP A 175 -0.72 -14.35 -9.23
C ASP A 175 0.11 -13.41 -10.13
N VAL A 176 1.44 -13.54 -10.10
CA VAL A 176 2.34 -12.85 -11.04
C VAL A 176 2.06 -13.26 -12.49
N ASP A 177 1.83 -14.54 -12.74
CA ASP A 177 1.51 -15.03 -14.09
C ASP A 177 0.16 -14.50 -14.59
N ALA A 178 -0.84 -14.44 -13.71
CA ALA A 178 -2.16 -13.89 -14.04
C ALA A 178 -2.11 -12.38 -14.37
N LEU A 179 -1.20 -11.64 -13.73
CA LEU A 179 -0.99 -10.21 -14.00
C LEU A 179 -0.08 -9.95 -15.20
N ALA A 180 0.75 -10.92 -15.60
CA ALA A 180 1.64 -10.78 -16.74
C ALA A 180 0.85 -10.52 -18.03
N GLY A 181 1.27 -9.53 -18.82
CA GLY A 181 0.62 -9.17 -20.09
C GLY A 181 -0.68 -8.37 -19.96
N THR A 182 -1.22 -8.16 -18.75
CA THR A 182 -2.42 -7.34 -18.54
C THR A 182 -2.17 -5.83 -18.70
N GLY A 183 -0.92 -5.40 -18.50
CA GLY A 183 -0.55 -3.98 -18.41
C GLY A 183 -0.77 -3.34 -17.03
N VAL A 184 -1.30 -4.09 -16.06
CA VAL A 184 -1.41 -3.66 -14.66
C VAL A 184 -0.01 -3.59 -14.03
N HIS A 185 0.31 -2.51 -13.33
CA HIS A 185 1.57 -2.41 -12.60
C HIS A 185 1.60 -3.33 -11.37
N VAL A 186 2.74 -3.95 -11.07
CA VAL A 186 2.88 -4.82 -9.90
C VAL A 186 3.77 -4.21 -8.83
N ARG A 187 3.23 -4.00 -7.64
CA ARG A 187 4.03 -3.68 -6.44
C ARG A 187 4.37 -4.97 -5.71
N LEU A 188 5.65 -5.29 -5.56
CA LEU A 188 6.11 -6.46 -4.83
C LEU A 188 6.45 -6.11 -3.37
N VAL A 189 5.76 -6.74 -2.41
CA VAL A 189 5.99 -6.59 -0.96
C VAL A 189 6.39 -7.92 -0.32
N LYS A 190 6.95 -7.92 0.90
CA LYS A 190 7.16 -9.16 1.67
C LYS A 190 5.82 -9.79 2.10
N GLY A 191 4.84 -8.97 2.46
CA GLY A 191 3.58 -9.38 3.09
C GLY A 191 3.55 -8.97 4.57
N ALA A 192 2.44 -8.34 4.99
CA ALA A 192 2.32 -7.74 6.33
C ALA A 192 1.45 -8.55 7.30
N TYR A 193 0.53 -9.35 6.77
CA TYR A 193 -0.47 -10.11 7.50
C TYR A 193 0.11 -11.37 8.14
N LEU A 194 -0.55 -11.84 9.20
CA LEU A 194 -0.20 -13.06 9.95
C LEU A 194 -1.14 -14.18 9.51
N ASP A 195 -0.94 -14.68 8.29
CA ASP A 195 -1.73 -15.77 7.75
C ASP A 195 -1.23 -17.12 8.31
N PRO A 196 -2.13 -18.04 8.72
CA PRO A 196 -1.74 -19.25 9.45
C PRO A 196 -1.17 -20.36 8.56
N THR A 197 -1.43 -20.33 7.25
CA THR A 197 -1.13 -21.41 6.30
C THR A 197 -0.87 -20.85 4.91
N GLY A 198 -0.13 -21.57 4.07
CA GLY A 198 0.13 -21.16 2.68
C GLY A 198 1.09 -19.98 2.59
N THR A 199 1.91 -19.77 3.62
CA THR A 199 2.86 -18.68 3.69
C THR A 199 4.25 -19.10 4.13
N HIS A 200 5.26 -18.53 3.51
CA HIS A 200 6.64 -18.59 3.96
C HIS A 200 6.81 -17.86 5.30
N PRO A 201 7.56 -18.44 6.27
CA PRO A 201 7.89 -17.76 7.50
C PRO A 201 8.65 -16.45 7.26
N HIS A 202 8.46 -15.48 8.16
CA HIS A 202 9.21 -14.23 8.12
C HIS A 202 10.71 -14.47 8.31
N GLY A 203 11.55 -13.70 7.61
CA GLY A 203 13.00 -13.87 7.56
C GLY A 203 13.45 -14.49 6.24
N GLU A 204 14.49 -15.31 6.29
CA GLU A 204 15.13 -15.89 5.10
C GLU A 204 14.17 -16.56 4.12
N PRO A 205 13.17 -17.38 4.53
CA PRO A 205 12.26 -18.01 3.57
C PRO A 205 11.46 -16.99 2.74
N THR A 206 10.93 -15.95 3.38
CA THR A 206 10.21 -14.87 2.67
C THR A 206 11.16 -14.03 1.81
N ASP A 207 12.41 -13.81 2.25
CA ASP A 207 13.41 -13.04 1.51
C ASP A 207 13.82 -13.76 0.21
N VAL A 208 14.01 -15.08 0.28
CA VAL A 208 14.27 -15.92 -0.90
C VAL A 208 13.08 -15.90 -1.85
N ALA A 209 11.85 -16.04 -1.34
CA ALA A 209 10.64 -15.95 -2.15
C ALA A 209 10.50 -14.57 -2.84
N TYR A 210 10.85 -13.48 -2.13
CA TYR A 210 10.86 -12.13 -2.68
C TYR A 210 11.82 -11.99 -3.87
N LEU A 211 13.04 -12.52 -3.76
CA LEU A 211 14.02 -12.49 -4.84
C LEU A 211 13.56 -13.33 -6.05
N HIS A 212 12.97 -14.51 -5.83
CA HIS A 212 12.43 -15.33 -6.91
C HIS A 212 11.28 -14.65 -7.65
N LEU A 213 10.36 -14.00 -6.93
CA LEU A 213 9.25 -13.27 -7.54
C LEU A 213 9.72 -12.02 -8.28
N ALA A 214 10.70 -11.29 -7.73
CA ALA A 214 11.30 -10.16 -8.43
C ALA A 214 11.96 -10.58 -9.75
N ALA A 215 12.71 -11.69 -9.76
CA ALA A 215 13.28 -12.25 -10.98
C ALA A 215 12.19 -12.72 -11.98
N ARG A 216 11.04 -13.19 -11.49
CA ARG A 216 9.87 -13.53 -12.33
C ARG A 216 9.25 -12.30 -12.96
N LEU A 217 9.00 -11.24 -12.18
CA LEU A 217 8.47 -9.96 -12.65
C LEU A 217 9.39 -9.30 -13.67
N ALA A 218 10.70 -9.29 -13.43
CA ALA A 218 11.68 -8.76 -14.38
C ALA A 218 11.64 -9.50 -15.73
N ARG A 219 11.37 -10.81 -15.75
CA ARG A 219 11.25 -11.60 -16.99
C ARG A 219 9.91 -11.46 -17.69
N SER A 220 8.83 -11.17 -16.97
CA SER A 220 7.50 -11.04 -17.56
C SER A 220 7.30 -9.73 -18.33
N GLY A 221 8.17 -8.73 -18.11
CA GLY A 221 8.08 -7.42 -18.73
C GLY A 221 6.94 -6.54 -18.20
N VAL A 222 6.20 -7.01 -17.18
CA VAL A 222 5.19 -6.19 -16.52
C VAL A 222 5.86 -5.02 -15.79
N PRO A 223 5.32 -3.79 -15.84
CA PRO A 223 5.84 -2.70 -15.02
C PRO A 223 5.73 -3.08 -13.54
N TRP A 224 6.82 -2.94 -12.78
CA TRP A 224 6.81 -3.31 -11.37
C TRP A 224 7.72 -2.44 -10.50
N SER A 225 7.47 -2.48 -9.20
CA SER A 225 8.24 -1.79 -8.17
C SER A 225 8.53 -2.71 -6.98
N ALA A 226 9.65 -2.47 -6.32
CA ALA A 226 10.06 -3.16 -5.11
C ALA A 226 9.67 -2.34 -3.87
N ALA A 227 8.60 -2.72 -3.18
CA ALA A 227 8.17 -2.08 -1.94
C ALA A 227 8.77 -2.81 -0.72
N THR A 228 9.94 -2.33 -0.29
CA THR A 228 10.68 -2.92 0.85
C THR A 228 11.59 -1.89 1.51
N HIS A 229 11.81 -2.02 2.82
CA HIS A 229 12.81 -1.26 3.59
C HIS A 229 14.11 -2.02 3.81
N ASP A 230 14.16 -3.26 3.33
CA ASP A 230 15.32 -4.13 3.44
C ASP A 230 16.38 -3.73 2.42
N ARG A 231 17.44 -3.07 2.91
CA ARG A 231 18.54 -2.61 2.07
C ARG A 231 19.24 -3.74 1.34
N ARG A 232 19.31 -4.95 1.92
CA ARG A 232 19.98 -6.09 1.27
C ARG A 232 19.20 -6.51 0.04
N LEU A 233 17.88 -6.59 0.14
CA LEU A 233 17.01 -6.89 -0.99
C LEU A 233 17.05 -5.78 -2.03
N GLN A 234 16.99 -4.51 -1.61
CA GLN A 234 17.10 -3.37 -2.54
C GLN A 234 18.38 -3.45 -3.37
N GLU A 235 19.55 -3.58 -2.72
CA GLU A 235 20.83 -3.65 -3.44
C GLU A 235 20.93 -4.91 -4.32
N ALA A 236 20.46 -6.06 -3.84
CA ALA A 236 20.46 -7.30 -4.63
C ALA A 236 19.63 -7.14 -5.92
N LEU A 237 18.45 -6.52 -5.84
CA LEU A 237 17.61 -6.27 -7.02
C LEU A 237 18.26 -5.27 -7.97
N LEU A 238 18.86 -4.20 -7.45
CA LEU A 238 19.53 -3.19 -8.27
C LEU A 238 20.75 -3.76 -9.02
N LEU A 239 21.52 -4.63 -8.35
CA LEU A 239 22.65 -5.33 -8.97
C LEU A 239 22.20 -6.27 -10.10
N GLN A 240 21.09 -6.97 -9.90
CA GLN A 240 20.62 -8.00 -10.83
C GLN A 240 19.80 -7.43 -12.00
N HIS A 241 19.04 -6.36 -11.78
CA HIS A 241 18.02 -5.89 -12.72
C HIS A 241 18.19 -4.41 -13.15
N GLY A 242 19.18 -3.70 -12.61
CA GLY A 242 19.34 -2.26 -12.85
C GLY A 242 18.33 -1.42 -12.07
N PRO A 243 17.91 -0.24 -12.55
CA PRO A 243 17.18 0.75 -11.77
C PRO A 243 15.69 0.41 -11.57
N VAL A 244 15.40 -0.66 -10.85
CA VAL A 244 14.05 -1.03 -10.41
C VAL A 244 13.50 0.05 -9.47
N PRO A 245 12.27 0.58 -9.69
CA PRO A 245 11.65 1.52 -8.77
C PRO A 245 11.51 0.96 -7.35
N VAL A 246 11.88 1.74 -6.34
CA VAL A 246 11.80 1.34 -4.92
C VAL A 246 10.74 2.15 -4.20
N GLU A 247 9.89 1.47 -3.42
CA GLU A 247 8.86 2.12 -2.63
C GLU A 247 9.08 1.92 -1.14
N GLN A 248 8.81 2.96 -0.35
CA GLN A 248 8.88 2.92 1.11
C GLN A 248 7.71 3.66 1.76
N LEU A 249 7.36 3.23 2.96
CA LEU A 249 6.41 3.93 3.83
C LEU A 249 6.97 5.27 4.31
N LEU A 250 6.09 6.27 4.42
CA LEU A 250 6.39 7.56 5.03
C LEU A 250 7.07 7.40 6.40
N GLY A 251 8.15 8.14 6.62
CA GLY A 251 8.85 8.21 7.91
C GLY A 251 9.79 7.04 8.24
N VAL A 252 9.76 5.96 7.46
CA VAL A 252 10.58 4.76 7.68
C VAL A 252 11.85 4.82 6.84
N ARG A 253 13.00 4.96 7.51
CA ARG A 253 14.34 5.04 6.88
C ARG A 253 14.44 6.02 5.69
N PRO A 254 13.92 7.27 5.80
CA PRO A 254 13.88 8.20 4.67
C PRO A 254 15.24 8.48 4.03
N ALA A 255 16.32 8.49 4.83
CA ALA A 255 17.68 8.68 4.33
C ALA A 255 18.14 7.59 3.34
N VAL A 256 17.61 6.36 3.44
CA VAL A 256 17.89 5.28 2.48
C VAL A 256 17.20 5.59 1.15
N LEU A 257 15.96 6.07 1.18
CA LEU A 257 15.26 6.48 -0.03
C LEU A 257 15.94 7.68 -0.71
N ASP A 258 16.39 8.66 0.08
CA ASP A 258 17.17 9.81 -0.42
C ASP A 258 18.49 9.38 -1.08
N GLU A 259 19.16 8.37 -0.53
CA GLU A 259 20.36 7.79 -1.13
C GLU A 259 20.07 7.13 -2.48
N LEU A 260 19.00 6.33 -2.56
CA LEU A 260 18.56 5.68 -3.80
C LEU A 260 18.19 6.70 -4.88
N ALA A 261 17.44 7.74 -4.51
CA ALA A 261 17.09 8.82 -5.43
C ALA A 261 18.33 9.54 -5.99
N ARG A 262 19.33 9.84 -5.15
CA ARG A 262 20.61 10.43 -5.59
C ARG A 262 21.41 9.53 -6.54
N ARG A 263 21.21 8.20 -6.46
CA ARG A 263 21.79 7.22 -7.39
C ARG A 263 21.02 7.12 -8.72
N GLY A 264 19.97 7.91 -8.91
CA GLY A 264 19.12 7.88 -10.10
C GLY A 264 18.10 6.73 -10.10
N ILE A 265 17.88 6.08 -8.95
CA ILE A 265 16.86 5.03 -8.82
C ILE A 265 15.50 5.71 -8.61
N PRO A 266 14.45 5.37 -9.40
CA PRO A 266 13.11 5.88 -9.16
C PRO A 266 12.62 5.46 -7.77
N THR A 267 12.05 6.39 -7.02
CA THR A 267 11.61 6.14 -5.64
C THR A 267 10.21 6.66 -5.41
N ARG A 268 9.42 5.98 -4.58
CA ARG A 268 8.07 6.40 -4.19
C ARG A 268 7.85 6.28 -2.68
N VAL A 269 7.17 7.26 -2.10
CA VAL A 269 6.72 7.21 -0.71
C VAL A 269 5.23 6.88 -0.66
N TYR A 270 4.85 5.89 0.15
CA TYR A 270 3.46 5.65 0.51
C TYR A 270 3.05 6.62 1.63
N VAL A 271 2.02 7.43 1.38
CA VAL A 271 1.60 8.62 2.15
C VAL A 271 0.17 8.39 2.67
N PRO A 272 0.00 7.72 3.83
CA PRO A 272 -1.30 7.48 4.42
C PRO A 272 -1.79 8.71 5.16
N TYR A 273 -3.09 8.96 5.11
CA TYR A 273 -3.76 10.01 5.88
C TYR A 273 -5.20 9.60 6.22
N GLY A 274 -5.84 10.37 7.10
CA GLY A 274 -7.27 10.27 7.34
C GLY A 274 -7.64 10.03 8.80
N PRO A 275 -8.94 9.86 9.10
CA PRO A 275 -9.44 9.72 10.46
C PRO A 275 -8.96 8.44 11.15
N ASP A 276 -8.67 7.37 10.39
CA ASP A 276 -8.25 6.06 10.90
C ASP A 276 -6.73 5.94 11.12
N TRP A 277 -6.03 7.06 11.24
CA TRP A 277 -4.58 7.14 11.44
C TRP A 277 -4.06 6.31 12.63
N PHE A 278 -4.87 6.16 13.68
CA PHE A 278 -4.48 5.42 14.89
C PHE A 278 -4.31 3.93 14.58
N ARG A 279 -5.25 3.34 13.84
CA ARG A 279 -5.19 1.96 13.38
C ARG A 279 -3.98 1.72 12.49
N TYR A 280 -3.73 2.62 11.52
CA TYR A 280 -2.53 2.55 10.69
C TYR A 280 -1.25 2.56 11.52
N TRP A 281 -1.11 3.54 12.42
CA TRP A 281 0.08 3.69 13.25
C TRP A 281 0.32 2.46 14.14
N MET A 282 -0.73 1.91 14.75
CA MET A 282 -0.62 0.70 15.56
C MET A 282 -0.15 -0.52 14.75
N ARG A 283 -0.59 -0.67 13.49
CA ARG A 283 -0.06 -1.71 12.59
C ARG A 283 1.44 -1.55 12.34
N ARG A 284 1.90 -0.32 12.10
CA ARG A 284 3.34 -0.03 11.95
C ARG A 284 4.14 -0.35 13.21
N VAL A 285 3.60 -0.04 14.39
CA VAL A 285 4.22 -0.44 15.66
C VAL A 285 4.32 -1.96 15.76
N ALA A 286 3.27 -2.70 15.41
CA ALA A 286 3.29 -4.16 15.43
C ALA A 286 4.34 -4.76 14.49
N GLU A 287 4.42 -4.24 13.27
CA GLU A 287 5.38 -4.71 12.26
C GLU A 287 6.82 -4.38 12.59
N SER A 288 7.09 -3.22 13.20
CA SER A 288 8.44 -2.81 13.60
C SER A 288 9.08 -3.72 14.66
N ARG A 289 8.28 -4.54 15.35
CA ARG A 289 8.78 -5.48 16.38
C ARG A 289 9.09 -6.88 15.85
N GLY A 290 8.81 -7.14 14.58
CA GLY A 290 9.13 -8.41 13.92
C GLY A 290 10.25 -8.34 12.89
N ALA A 291 10.86 -7.16 12.71
CA ALA A 291 11.92 -6.86 11.75
C ALA A 291 13.30 -6.72 12.42
#